data_AF-A0A846F3R5-F1
#
_entry.id   AF-A0A846F3R5-F1
#
_cell.length_a   1.000
_cell.length_b   1.000
_cell.length_c   1.000
_cell.angle_alpha   90.00
_cell.angle_beta   90.00
_cell.angle_gamma   90.00
#
_symmetry.space_group_name_H-M   'P 1'
#
loop_
_entity.id
_entity.type
_entity.pdbx_description
1 polymer ?
#
loop_
_entity_poly.entity_id
_entity_poly.type
_entity_poly.pdbx_seq_one_letter_code
_entity_poly.pdbx_strand_id
1 'polypeptide(L)'
;MIILPTAVVYNGKVYVFHQGRGDSGWLWYNVFNGSEWAGDTKVGKTGITSSPSVVVYNDQIYVFHQGRGDSGWLWYNVFDGSQWAYTEVRGTGLTDDPDAVVM
;
A
#
# COMPACT_ATOMS: atom_id res chain seq x y z
N MET A 1 -4.69 16.08 -7.33
CA MET A 1 -4.75 15.30 -6.08
C MET A 1 -3.33 14.91 -5.74
N ILE A 2 -2.89 15.04 -4.48
CA ILE A 2 -1.55 14.65 -4.06
C ILE A 2 -1.71 13.30 -3.35
N ILE A 3 -1.03 12.26 -3.83
CA ILE A 3 -1.01 10.94 -3.19
C ILE A 3 0.26 10.86 -2.35
N LEU A 4 0.09 10.66 -1.05
CA LEU A 4 1.20 10.67 -0.10
C LEU A 4 1.81 9.26 0.09
N PRO A 5 3.12 9.18 0.35
CA PRO A 5 3.73 7.91 0.72
C PRO A 5 3.38 7.54 2.17
N THR A 6 3.41 6.24 2.47
CA THR A 6 3.24 5.70 3.83
C THR A 6 4.30 4.63 4.11
N ALA A 7 4.62 4.36 5.38
CA ALA A 7 5.71 3.44 5.72
C ALA A 7 5.43 2.59 6.95
N VAL A 8 6.02 1.39 7.00
CA VAL A 8 5.95 0.48 8.15
C VAL A 8 7.27 -0.25 8.36
N VAL A 9 7.54 -0.67 9.59
CA VAL A 9 8.63 -1.60 9.89
C VAL A 9 8.11 -3.03 9.86
N TYR A 10 8.74 -3.90 9.08
CA TYR A 10 8.43 -5.32 8.98
C TYR A 10 9.73 -6.13 8.85
N ASN A 11 9.89 -7.17 9.67
CA ASN A 11 11.10 -8.01 9.71
C ASN A 11 12.42 -7.21 9.77
N GLY A 12 12.44 -6.16 10.60
CA GLY A 12 13.62 -5.30 10.79
C GLY A 12 13.95 -4.37 9.62
N LYS A 13 13.07 -4.25 8.62
CA LYS A 13 13.24 -3.39 7.45
C LYS A 13 12.13 -2.35 7.38
N VAL A 14 12.42 -1.19 6.81
CA VAL A 14 11.39 -0.17 6.52
C VAL A 14 10.85 -0.40 5.12
N TYR A 15 9.55 -0.58 5.00
CA TYR A 15 8.83 -0.63 3.72
C TYR A 15 8.13 0.71 3.52
N VAL A 16 8.39 1.39 2.40
CA VAL A 16 7.70 2.62 2.02
C VAL A 16 6.82 2.32 0.82
N PHE A 17 5.53 2.59 0.93
CA PHE A 17 4.52 2.45 -0.10
C PHE A 17 4.16 3.81 -0.69
N HIS A 18 4.09 3.91 -2.01
CA HIS A 18 3.87 5.17 -2.71
C HIS A 18 3.28 4.96 -4.11
N GLN A 19 2.77 6.02 -4.71
CA GLN A 19 2.48 6.00 -6.15
C GLN A 19 3.78 6.03 -6.96
N GLY A 20 3.83 5.26 -8.04
CA GLY A 20 4.98 5.29 -8.96
C GLY A 20 5.08 6.63 -9.69
N ARG A 21 6.33 7.02 -10.02
CA ARG A 21 6.69 8.29 -10.68
C ARG A 21 5.81 8.63 -11.89
N GLY A 22 5.57 9.93 -12.09
CA GLY A 22 4.86 10.46 -13.27
C GLY A 22 3.38 10.14 -13.24
N ASP A 23 2.77 10.17 -12.06
CA ASP A 23 1.34 9.92 -11.83
C ASP A 23 0.86 8.59 -12.42
N SER A 24 1.69 7.55 -12.33
CA SER A 24 1.45 6.25 -12.97
C SER A 24 0.13 5.58 -12.54
N GLY A 25 -0.37 5.95 -11.35
CA GLY A 25 -1.61 5.45 -10.76
C GLY A 25 -1.48 4.02 -10.21
N TRP A 26 -0.25 3.54 -10.06
CA TRP A 26 0.07 2.21 -9.53
C TRP A 26 0.74 2.34 -8.16
N LEU A 27 0.45 1.39 -7.27
CA LEU A 27 1.15 1.24 -6.01
C LEU A 27 2.53 0.61 -6.23
N TRP A 28 3.54 1.21 -5.62
CA TRP A 28 4.92 0.74 -5.56
C TRP A 28 5.38 0.69 -4.11
N TYR A 29 6.43 -0.06 -3.86
CA TYR A 29 7.14 0.01 -2.60
C TYR A 29 8.65 -0.09 -2.79
N ASN A 30 9.38 0.46 -1.81
CA ASN A 30 10.82 0.34 -1.70
C ASN A 30 11.17 -0.10 -0.27
N VAL A 31 12.28 -0.82 -0.11
CA VAL A 31 12.65 -1.45 1.16
C VAL A 31 14.02 -0.97 1.59
N PHE A 32 14.12 -0.40 2.78
CA PHE A 32 15.36 -0.04 3.43
C PHE A 32 15.77 -1.10 4.45
N ASN A 33 16.99 -1.63 4.33
CA ASN A 33 17.49 -2.70 5.19
C ASN A 33 18.33 -2.20 6.39
N GLY A 34 18.38 -0.89 6.62
CA GLY A 34 19.25 -0.27 7.63
C GLY A 34 20.52 0.36 7.04
N SER A 35 20.89 -0.01 5.82
CA SER A 35 22.10 0.49 5.13
C SER A 35 21.80 1.00 3.72
N GLU A 36 20.92 0.32 2.98
CA GLU A 36 20.63 0.62 1.58
C GLU A 36 19.15 0.42 1.24
N TRP A 37 18.72 1.06 0.15
CA TRP A 37 17.41 0.88 -0.46
C TRP A 37 17.48 -0.15 -1.57
N ALA A 38 16.54 -1.09 -1.59
CA ALA A 38 16.49 -2.16 -2.58
C ALA A 38 16.09 -1.68 -3.99
N GLY A 39 15.46 -0.51 -4.09
CA GLY A 39 14.89 0.02 -5.33
C GLY A 39 13.38 -0.24 -5.44
N ASP A 40 12.73 0.52 -6.33
CA ASP A 40 11.27 0.52 -6.45
C ASP A 40 10.75 -0.78 -7.05
N THR A 41 9.79 -1.39 -6.37
CA THR A 41 9.08 -2.61 -6.79
C THR A 41 7.60 -2.32 -6.94
N LYS A 42 7.04 -2.60 -8.11
CA LYS A 42 5.61 -2.42 -8.37
C LYS A 42 4.79 -3.50 -7.65
N VAL A 43 3.75 -3.11 -6.93
CA VAL A 43 2.76 -4.06 -6.41
C VAL A 43 1.84 -4.47 -7.57
N GLY A 44 1.80 -5.77 -7.87
CA GLY A 44 1.03 -6.30 -8.98
C GLY A 44 -0.46 -5.93 -8.89
N LYS A 45 -1.11 -5.69 -10.03
CA LYS A 45 -2.58 -5.48 -10.14
C LYS A 45 -3.17 -4.39 -9.22
N THR A 46 -2.35 -3.50 -8.67
CA THR A 46 -2.78 -2.55 -7.64
C THR A 46 -2.71 -1.13 -8.13
N GLY A 47 -3.82 -0.66 -8.71
CA GLY A 47 -3.98 0.75 -9.05
C GLY A 47 -4.58 1.51 -7.86
N ILE A 48 -4.09 2.72 -7.63
CA ILE A 48 -4.50 3.58 -6.52
C ILE A 48 -4.89 4.96 -7.03
N THR A 49 -5.87 5.55 -6.37
CA THR A 49 -6.39 6.90 -6.68
C THR A 49 -6.35 7.84 -5.46
N SER A 50 -5.97 7.31 -4.30
CA SER A 50 -5.83 8.01 -3.03
C SER A 50 -4.51 7.59 -2.34
N SER A 51 -4.09 8.30 -1.30
CA SER A 51 -2.96 7.89 -0.46
C SER A 51 -3.22 6.52 0.16
N PRO A 52 -2.29 5.56 0.07
CA PRO A 52 -2.42 4.28 0.76
C PRO A 52 -2.16 4.44 2.26
N SER A 53 -2.72 3.53 3.07
CA SER A 53 -2.36 3.38 4.49
C SER A 53 -1.87 1.96 4.75
N VAL A 54 -0.85 1.82 5.61
CA VAL A 54 -0.15 0.55 5.83
C VAL A 54 -0.03 0.24 7.31
N VAL A 55 -0.24 -1.03 7.66
CA VAL A 55 0.00 -1.58 9.00
C VAL A 55 0.62 -2.97 8.92
N VAL A 56 1.25 -3.41 10.00
CA VAL A 56 1.61 -4.82 10.19
C VAL A 56 0.62 -5.44 11.15
N TYR A 57 0.03 -6.57 10.75
CA TYR A 57 -0.90 -7.34 11.54
C TYR A 57 -0.65 -8.83 11.31
N ASN A 58 -0.55 -9.62 12.39
CA ASN A 58 -0.25 -11.06 12.35
C ASN A 58 0.97 -11.41 11.46
N ASP A 59 2.08 -10.68 11.63
CA ASP A 59 3.32 -10.85 10.85
C ASP A 59 3.12 -10.73 9.34
N GLN A 60 2.14 -9.94 8.91
CA GLN A 60 1.89 -9.62 7.51
C GLN A 60 1.72 -8.11 7.32
N ILE A 61 2.11 -7.59 6.17
CA ILE A 61 1.84 -6.19 5.81
C ILE A 61 0.46 -6.11 5.17
N TYR A 62 -0.39 -5.23 5.69
CA TYR A 62 -1.66 -4.85 5.09
C TYR A 62 -1.55 -3.44 4.51
N VAL A 63 -1.87 -3.27 3.23
CA VAL A 63 -1.93 -1.96 2.57
C VAL A 63 -3.36 -1.70 2.13
N PHE A 64 -4.01 -0.72 2.75
CA PHE A 64 -5.34 -0.24 2.40
C PHE A 64 -5.24 0.88 1.36
N HIS A 65 -6.11 0.87 0.36
CA HIS A 65 -6.09 1.85 -0.72
C HIS A 65 -7.46 1.97 -1.39
N GLN A 66 -7.71 3.11 -2.02
CA GLN A 66 -8.83 3.23 -2.95
C GLN A 66 -8.45 2.61 -4.30
N GLY A 67 -9.35 1.77 -4.82
CA GLY A 67 -9.13 1.07 -6.09
C GLY A 67 -9.13 2.01 -7.31
N ARG A 68 -8.39 1.62 -8.35
CA ARG A 68 -8.19 2.33 -9.63
C ARG A 68 -9.46 2.94 -10.23
N GLY A 69 -9.28 4.09 -10.90
CA GLY A 69 -10.31 4.73 -11.74
C GLY A 69 -11.37 5.47 -10.94
N ASP A 70 -10.98 6.02 -9.79
CA ASP A 70 -11.83 6.73 -8.83
C ASP A 70 -13.08 5.91 -8.46
N SER A 71 -12.91 4.59 -8.34
CA SER A 71 -14.01 3.64 -8.12
C SER A 71 -14.77 3.89 -6.81
N GLY A 72 -14.14 4.60 -5.87
CA GLY A 72 -14.72 4.89 -4.57
C GLY A 72 -14.73 3.69 -3.63
N TRP A 73 -14.11 2.56 -3.95
CA TRP A 73 -14.14 1.36 -3.11
C TRP A 73 -12.85 1.14 -2.33
N LEU A 74 -12.99 0.68 -1.08
CA LEU A 74 -11.86 0.28 -0.25
C LEU A 74 -11.34 -1.10 -0.68
N TRP A 75 -10.04 -1.18 -0.91
CA TRP A 75 -9.30 -2.41 -1.14
C TRP A 75 -8.20 -2.54 -0.09
N TYR A 76 -7.76 -3.78 0.12
CA TYR A 76 -6.52 -4.04 0.81
C TYR A 76 -5.71 -5.12 0.11
N ASN A 77 -4.40 -5.00 0.25
CA ASN A 77 -3.45 -6.01 -0.17
C ASN A 77 -2.73 -6.57 1.05
N VAL A 78 -2.44 -7.87 1.04
CA VAL A 78 -1.70 -8.53 2.12
C VAL A 78 -0.40 -9.11 1.57
N PHE A 79 0.72 -8.79 2.21
CA PHE A 79 2.02 -9.38 1.91
C PHE A 79 2.47 -10.27 3.06
N ASP A 80 2.68 -11.56 2.77
CA ASP A 80 3.09 -12.57 3.75
C ASP A 80 4.62 -12.70 3.92
N GLY A 81 5.39 -11.80 3.31
CA GLY A 81 6.84 -11.90 3.21
C GLY A 81 7.33 -12.50 1.88
N SER A 82 6.44 -13.11 1.09
CA SER A 82 6.76 -13.76 -0.18
C SER A 82 5.79 -13.46 -1.31
N GLN A 83 4.49 -13.43 -1.02
CA GLN A 83 3.41 -13.31 -2.00
C GLN A 83 2.43 -12.21 -1.59
N TRP A 84 1.73 -11.68 -2.61
CA TRP A 84 0.68 -10.69 -2.45
C TRP A 84 -0.71 -11.31 -2.68
N ALA A 85 -1.63 -11.05 -1.75
CA ALA A 85 -3.06 -11.24 -1.94
C ALA A 85 -3.75 -9.88 -2.11
N TYR A 86 -4.84 -9.85 -2.88
CA TYR A 86 -5.58 -8.62 -3.24
C TYR A 86 -7.05 -8.83 -2.93
N THR A 87 -7.68 -7.94 -2.17
CA THR A 87 -9.07 -8.11 -1.75
C THR A 87 -9.80 -6.78 -1.65
N GLU A 88 -11.01 -6.74 -2.22
CA GLU A 88 -11.96 -5.64 -2.00
C GLU A 88 -12.67 -5.82 -0.65
N VAL A 89 -12.79 -4.74 0.13
CA VAL A 89 -13.66 -4.72 1.30
C VAL A 89 -15.08 -4.42 0.82
N ARG A 90 -15.80 -5.48 0.42
CA ARG A 90 -17.13 -5.36 -0.20
C ARG A 90 -18.07 -4.48 0.60
N GLY A 91 -18.75 -3.58 -0.09
CA GLY A 91 -19.73 -2.67 0.52
C GLY A 91 -19.11 -1.53 1.32
N THR A 92 -17.79 -1.34 1.28
CA THR A 92 -17.11 -0.24 1.97
C THR A 92 -16.59 0.78 0.97
N GLY A 93 -17.27 1.93 0.92
CA GLY A 93 -16.88 3.05 0.09
C GLY A 93 -15.90 4.01 0.77
N LEU A 94 -15.09 4.69 -0.02
CA LEU A 94 -14.15 5.73 0.37
C LEU A 94 -14.47 7.01 -0.40
N THR A 95 -14.46 8.14 0.31
CA THR A 95 -14.49 9.48 -0.28
C THR A 95 -13.13 10.17 -0.23
N ASP A 96 -12.18 9.61 0.53
CA ASP A 96 -10.84 10.13 0.75
C ASP A 96 -9.87 8.98 1.12
N ASP A 97 -8.65 9.32 1.50
CA ASP A 97 -7.59 8.42 1.93
C ASP A 97 -8.03 7.52 3.11
N PRO A 98 -7.82 6.19 3.05
CA PRO A 98 -7.96 5.34 4.22
C PRO A 98 -6.88 5.65 5.25
N ASP A 99 -7.18 5.44 6.54
CA ASP A 99 -6.20 5.44 7.63
C ASP A 99 -6.40 4.21 8.51
N ALA A 100 -5.35 3.40 8.63
CA ALA A 100 -5.35 2.15 9.35
C ALA A 100 -4.37 2.23 10.52
N VAL A 101 -4.82 1.75 11.68
CA VAL A 101 -4.01 1.65 12.90
C VAL A 101 -4.23 0.29 13.54
N VAL A 102 -3.17 -0.30 14.08
CA VAL A 102 -3.22 -1.49 14.92
C VAL A 102 -2.87 -1.06 16.34
N MET A 103 -3.65 -1.53 17.32
CA MET A 103 -3.51 -1.21 18.74
C MET A 103 -3.11 -2.45 19.54
#